data_AF-A0A1B7T7J1-F1
#
_entry.id   AF-A0A1B7T7J1-F1
#
_cell.length_a   1.000
_cell.length_b   1.000
_cell.length_c   1.000
_cell.angle_alpha   90.00
_cell.angle_beta   90.00
_cell.angle_gamma   90.00
#
_symmetry.space_group_name_H-M   'P 1'
#
loop_
_entity.id
_entity.type
_entity.pdbx_description
1 polymer ?
#
loop_
_entity_poly.entity_id
_entity_poly.type
_entity_poly.pdbx_seq_one_letter_code
_entity_poly.pdbx_strand_id
1 'polypeptide(L)'
;SASGWKPKRKTQEQVANIVTESGEEILPPSEAEKQAKSLLNKLTAENYPTVSAKLINLLNQSKFKEDKFKSVPLLVSMTIFKGCDEPHWGMIYARLLGDFMKTISADVVPFFIEDYKKKRQQERWDLEDEAEENGTPINVEMMSDEYYKVVGEKRRFLGMLKIIGYLYNINAL
;
A
#
# COMPACT_ATOMS: atom_id res chain seq x y z
N SER A 1 2.24 -33.44 -3.60
CA SER A 1 2.71 -32.60 -2.48
C SER A 1 4.00 -31.80 -2.77
N ALA A 2 4.21 -31.29 -4.01
CA ALA A 2 5.45 -30.63 -4.41
C ALA A 2 5.48 -29.09 -4.18
N SER A 3 4.34 -28.47 -3.84
CA SER A 3 4.18 -27.01 -3.71
C SER A 3 3.95 -26.52 -2.26
N GLY A 4 4.35 -27.32 -1.26
CA GLY A 4 4.23 -26.90 0.14
C GLY A 4 5.18 -25.75 0.48
N TRP A 5 4.70 -24.79 1.27
CA TRP A 5 5.53 -23.70 1.80
C TRP A 5 6.73 -24.27 2.58
N LYS A 6 7.94 -23.81 2.26
CA LYS A 6 9.17 -24.20 2.97
C LYS A 6 9.69 -23.02 3.80
N PRO A 7 9.87 -23.18 5.13
CA PRO A 7 10.47 -22.14 5.95
C PRO A 7 11.92 -21.90 5.51
N LYS A 8 12.30 -20.64 5.32
CA LYS A 8 13.72 -20.29 5.12
C LYS A 8 14.45 -20.46 6.45
N ARG A 9 15.51 -21.27 6.46
CA ARG A 9 16.45 -21.34 7.60
C ARG A 9 17.13 -19.99 7.77
N LYS A 10 17.37 -19.60 9.03
CA LYS A 10 17.98 -18.34 9.49
C LYS A 10 19.46 -18.14 9.08
N THR A 11 19.91 -18.69 7.96
CA THR A 11 21.20 -18.31 7.38
C THR A 11 20.96 -16.99 6.63
N GLN A 12 20.91 -15.88 7.37
CA GLN A 12 20.90 -14.55 6.77
C GLN A 12 22.30 -14.32 6.20
N GLU A 13 22.51 -14.61 4.92
CA GLU A 13 23.47 -13.81 4.16
C GLU A 13 22.97 -12.37 4.26
N GLN A 14 23.74 -11.52 4.93
CA GLN A 14 23.46 -10.10 4.97
C GLN A 14 23.59 -9.60 3.54
N VAL A 15 22.44 -9.28 2.91
CA VAL A 15 22.44 -8.63 1.61
C VAL A 15 23.06 -7.25 1.82
N ALA A 16 24.19 -6.98 1.14
CA ALA A 16 24.91 -5.73 1.29
C ALA A 16 24.04 -4.53 0.91
N ASN A 17 24.15 -3.45 1.69
CA ASN A 17 23.55 -2.17 1.36
C ASN A 17 24.19 -1.61 0.08
N ILE A 18 23.41 -0.86 -0.68
CA ILE A 18 23.92 -0.09 -1.83
C ILE A 18 24.45 1.23 -1.27
N VAL A 19 25.68 1.59 -1.59
CA VAL A 19 26.25 2.90 -1.26
C VAL A 19 26.01 3.83 -2.44
N THR A 20 25.35 4.96 -2.20
CA THR A 20 25.08 5.99 -3.21
C THR A 20 26.34 6.80 -3.52
N GLU A 21 26.33 7.56 -4.62
CA GLU A 21 27.41 8.50 -4.97
C GLU A 21 27.66 9.54 -3.88
N SER A 22 26.61 9.91 -3.13
CA SER A 22 26.67 10.80 -1.96
C SER A 22 27.13 10.10 -0.67
N GLY A 23 27.48 8.81 -0.72
CA GLY A 23 27.95 8.02 0.42
C GLY A 23 26.87 7.51 1.37
N GLU A 24 25.57 7.71 1.06
CA GLU A 24 24.47 7.17 1.85
C GLU A 24 24.24 5.68 1.55
N GLU A 25 24.02 4.87 2.59
CA GLU A 25 23.66 3.46 2.49
C GLU A 25 22.14 3.28 2.36
N ILE A 26 21.70 2.54 1.32
CA ILE A 26 20.30 2.25 1.06
C ILE A 26 20.04 0.76 0.85
N LEU A 27 18.84 0.31 1.20
CA LEU A 27 18.48 -1.10 1.09
C LEU A 27 18.22 -1.48 -0.38
N PRO A 28 18.65 -2.66 -0.85
CA PRO A 28 18.24 -3.19 -2.16
C PRO A 28 16.72 -3.29 -2.31
N PRO A 29 16.13 -3.18 -3.53
CA PRO A 29 14.67 -3.09 -3.70
C PRO A 29 13.89 -4.26 -3.09
N SER A 30 14.41 -5.49 -3.20
CA SER A 30 13.78 -6.69 -2.64
C SER A 30 13.80 -6.72 -1.11
N GLU A 31 14.84 -6.19 -0.48
CA GLU A 31 14.93 -6.06 0.98
C GLU A 31 14.06 -4.92 1.49
N ALA A 32 14.03 -3.80 0.77
CA ALA A 32 13.11 -2.70 1.05
C ALA A 32 11.66 -3.16 1.02
N GLU A 33 11.26 -3.94 0.00
CA GLU A 33 9.94 -4.55 -0.08
C GLU A 33 9.63 -5.44 1.13
N LYS A 34 10.52 -6.37 1.48
CA LYS A 34 10.33 -7.26 2.64
C LYS A 34 10.18 -6.48 3.94
N GLN A 35 11.01 -5.46 4.12
CA GLN A 35 10.98 -4.61 5.31
C GLN A 35 9.68 -3.79 5.37
N ALA A 36 9.22 -3.22 4.25
CA ALA A 36 7.93 -2.57 4.13
C ALA A 36 6.78 -3.50 4.55
N LYS A 37 6.74 -4.75 4.04
CA LYS A 37 5.70 -5.73 4.42
C LYS A 37 5.74 -6.04 5.91
N SER A 38 6.93 -6.28 6.45
CA SER A 38 7.12 -6.59 7.86
C SER A 38 6.67 -5.45 8.77
N LEU A 39 6.99 -4.20 8.41
CA LEU A 39 6.59 -3.01 9.15
C LEU A 39 5.08 -2.79 9.09
N LEU A 40 4.46 -2.88 7.91
CA LEU A 40 3.02 -2.74 7.74
C LEU A 40 2.21 -3.86 8.43
N ASN A 41 2.78 -5.05 8.61
CA ASN A 41 2.17 -6.14 9.39
C ASN A 41 2.24 -5.90 10.90
N LYS A 42 3.21 -5.09 11.34
CA LYS A 42 3.40 -4.76 12.75
C LYS A 42 2.72 -3.44 13.13
N LEU A 43 2.24 -2.66 12.15
CA LEU A 43 1.68 -1.34 12.39
C LEU A 43 0.47 -1.40 13.33
N THR A 44 0.57 -0.76 14.49
CA THR A 44 -0.51 -0.58 15.46
C THR A 44 -0.48 0.85 15.98
N ALA A 45 -1.55 1.27 16.69
CA ALA A 45 -1.60 2.61 17.29
C ALA A 45 -0.44 2.85 18.27
N GLU A 46 -0.07 1.82 19.04
CA GLU A 46 0.99 1.91 20.06
C GLU A 46 2.38 2.12 19.46
N ASN A 47 2.70 1.37 18.39
CA ASN A 47 4.02 1.46 17.75
C ASN A 47 4.06 2.40 16.55
N TYR A 48 2.96 3.11 16.29
CA TYR A 48 2.81 4.02 15.16
C TYR A 48 3.99 4.98 14.99
N PRO A 49 4.45 5.72 16.02
CA PRO A 49 5.54 6.69 15.85
C PRO A 49 6.82 6.04 15.33
N THR A 50 7.14 4.84 15.83
CA THR A 50 8.35 4.11 15.45
C THR A 50 8.22 3.47 14.06
N VAL A 51 7.07 2.88 13.75
CA VAL A 51 6.85 2.18 12.47
C VAL A 51 6.70 3.17 11.32
N SER A 52 5.93 4.24 11.51
CA SER A 52 5.76 5.31 10.51
C SER A 52 7.09 5.97 10.14
N ALA A 53 7.91 6.34 11.12
CA ALA A 53 9.23 6.91 10.86
C ALA A 53 10.13 5.99 10.02
N LYS A 54 10.11 4.67 10.31
CA LYS A 54 10.86 3.69 9.51
C LYS A 54 10.34 3.58 8.08
N LEU A 55 9.03 3.64 7.88
CA LEU A 55 8.41 3.61 6.56
C LEU A 55 8.68 4.89 5.75
N ILE A 56 8.65 6.06 6.40
CA ILE A 56 9.01 7.35 5.80
C ILE A 56 10.47 7.33 5.34
N ASN A 57 11.39 6.86 6.20
CA ASN A 57 12.79 6.72 5.84
C ASN A 57 12.99 5.79 4.65
N LEU A 58 12.23 4.69 4.58
CA LEU A 58 12.27 3.77 3.45
C LEU A 58 11.80 4.43 2.15
N LEU A 59 10.71 5.20 2.18
CA LEU A 59 10.26 5.98 1.02
C LEU A 59 11.32 6.96 0.56
N ASN A 60 11.95 7.67 1.49
CA ASN A 60 12.97 8.66 1.20
C ASN A 60 14.24 8.09 0.54
N GLN A 61 14.52 6.79 0.68
CA GLN A 61 15.61 6.14 -0.08
C GLN A 61 15.37 6.16 -1.60
N SER A 62 14.11 6.35 -2.02
CA SER A 62 13.75 6.47 -3.43
C SER A 62 14.33 7.71 -4.09
N LYS A 63 14.82 8.73 -3.36
CA LYS A 63 15.47 9.86 -4.02
C LYS A 63 16.78 9.47 -4.75
N PHE A 64 17.41 8.35 -4.38
CA PHE A 64 18.79 8.04 -4.81
C PHE A 64 18.97 6.98 -5.89
N LYS A 65 18.06 6.03 -6.12
CA LYS A 65 18.26 4.90 -7.07
C LYS A 65 17.78 5.08 -8.52
N GLU A 66 18.50 4.87 -9.61
CA GLU A 66 17.87 4.98 -10.96
C GLU A 66 16.70 4.00 -11.24
N ASP A 67 16.63 2.85 -10.55
CA ASP A 67 15.49 1.91 -10.51
C ASP A 67 14.30 2.48 -9.65
N LYS A 68 14.17 3.82 -9.65
CA LYS A 68 13.78 4.76 -8.58
C LYS A 68 12.35 4.67 -8.07
N PHE A 69 11.46 4.07 -8.86
CA PHE A 69 10.01 4.18 -8.67
C PHE A 69 9.32 2.88 -8.34
N LYS A 70 10.00 1.82 -7.86
CA LYS A 70 9.26 0.61 -7.43
C LYS A 70 8.84 0.66 -5.97
N SER A 71 9.65 1.28 -5.10
CA SER A 71 9.38 1.24 -3.66
C SER A 71 8.24 2.17 -3.23
N VAL A 72 8.10 3.34 -3.87
CA VAL A 72 6.97 4.27 -3.65
C VAL A 72 5.64 3.64 -4.07
N PRO A 73 5.41 3.21 -5.32
CA PRO A 73 4.13 2.63 -5.71
C PRO A 73 3.84 1.35 -4.94
N LEU A 74 4.86 0.54 -4.65
CA LEU A 74 4.68 -0.65 -3.83
C LEU A 74 4.17 -0.30 -2.43
N LEU A 75 4.83 0.63 -1.73
CA LEU A 75 4.43 0.96 -0.36
C LEU A 75 3.08 1.69 -0.33
N VAL A 76 2.82 2.58 -1.28
CA VAL A 76 1.52 3.24 -1.48
C VAL A 76 0.45 2.17 -1.70
N SER A 77 0.67 1.27 -2.66
CA SER A 77 -0.26 0.19 -2.99
C SER A 77 -0.52 -0.71 -1.80
N MET A 78 0.51 -1.10 -1.06
CA MET A 78 0.36 -1.96 0.11
C MET A 78 -0.37 -1.28 1.27
N THR A 79 -0.10 0.00 1.50
CA THR A 79 -0.74 0.80 2.56
C THR A 79 -2.22 0.98 2.26
N ILE A 80 -2.55 1.34 1.02
CA ILE A 80 -3.92 1.45 0.53
C ILE A 80 -4.62 0.09 0.63
N PHE A 81 -4.02 -0.97 0.08
CA PHE A 81 -4.62 -2.30 0.04
C PHE A 81 -4.97 -2.79 1.44
N LYS A 82 -4.04 -2.68 2.41
CA LYS A 82 -4.31 -3.05 3.80
C LYS A 82 -5.41 -2.19 4.42
N GLY A 83 -5.38 -0.87 4.21
CA GLY A 83 -6.41 0.02 4.74
C GLY A 83 -7.81 -0.25 4.17
N CYS A 84 -7.88 -0.71 2.92
CA CYS A 84 -9.13 -1.11 2.27
C CYS A 84 -9.61 -2.50 2.74
N ASP A 85 -8.67 -3.43 2.95
CA ASP A 85 -8.96 -4.82 3.37
C ASP A 85 -9.33 -4.92 4.86
N GLU A 86 -8.80 -4.00 5.69
CA GLU A 86 -8.97 -3.94 7.14
C GLU A 86 -9.66 -2.61 7.56
N PRO A 87 -10.95 -2.36 7.23
CA PRO A 87 -11.59 -1.05 7.40
C PRO A 87 -11.63 -0.54 8.85
N HIS A 88 -11.62 -1.45 9.82
CA HIS A 88 -11.56 -1.09 11.25
C HIS A 88 -10.28 -0.33 11.61
N TRP A 89 -9.16 -0.65 10.95
CA TRP A 89 -7.89 0.04 11.11
C TRP A 89 -7.64 1.09 10.01
N GLY A 90 -8.58 1.32 9.08
CA GLY A 90 -8.42 2.24 7.96
C GLY A 90 -7.92 3.65 8.34
N MET A 91 -8.28 4.13 9.54
CA MET A 91 -7.80 5.41 10.06
C MET A 91 -6.28 5.46 10.25
N ILE A 92 -5.64 4.37 10.70
CA ILE A 92 -4.19 4.34 10.91
C ILE A 92 -3.44 4.39 9.58
N TYR A 93 -3.98 3.73 8.56
CA TYR A 93 -3.43 3.74 7.21
C TYR A 93 -3.64 5.09 6.52
N ALA A 94 -4.80 5.72 6.72
CA ALA A 94 -5.04 7.08 6.25
C ALA A 94 -4.08 8.09 6.91
N ARG A 95 -3.88 7.99 8.23
CA ARG A 95 -2.88 8.80 8.93
C ARG A 95 -1.48 8.60 8.36
N LEU A 96 -1.09 7.35 8.09
CA LEU A 96 0.21 7.04 7.49
C LEU A 96 0.37 7.64 6.09
N LEU A 97 -0.65 7.56 5.24
CA LEU A 97 -0.65 8.21 3.92
C LEU A 97 -0.53 9.73 4.05
N GLY A 98 -1.23 10.33 5.00
CA GLY A 98 -1.13 11.76 5.31
C GLY A 98 0.26 12.17 5.78
N ASP A 99 0.87 11.38 6.66
CA ASP A 99 2.24 11.60 7.14
C ASP A 99 3.25 11.45 6.00
N PHE A 100 3.07 10.47 5.10
CA PHE A 100 3.90 10.34 3.90
C PHE A 100 3.88 11.63 3.08
N MET A 101 2.70 12.15 2.74
CA MET A 101 2.59 13.39 1.95
C MET A 101 3.26 14.61 2.62
N LYS A 102 3.29 14.66 3.95
CA LYS A 102 3.79 15.80 4.71
C LYS A 102 5.28 15.73 5.05
N THR A 103 5.89 14.54 5.05
CA THR A 103 7.23 14.31 5.66
C THR A 103 8.27 13.71 4.72
N ILE A 104 7.86 13.13 3.59
CA ILE A 104 8.82 12.62 2.60
C ILE A 104 9.52 13.79 1.89
N SER A 105 10.69 13.50 1.31
CA SER A 105 11.47 14.48 0.54
C SER A 105 10.64 15.09 -0.59
N ALA A 106 10.83 16.38 -0.86
CA ALA A 106 10.16 17.08 -1.96
C ALA A 106 10.38 16.38 -3.32
N ASP A 107 11.54 15.76 -3.52
CA ASP A 107 11.84 14.99 -4.74
C ASP A 107 10.99 13.72 -4.89
N VAL A 108 10.44 13.20 -3.78
CA VAL A 108 9.65 11.96 -3.77
C VAL A 108 8.15 12.25 -3.85
N VAL A 109 7.71 13.43 -3.40
CA VAL A 109 6.30 13.84 -3.34
C VAL A 109 5.56 13.69 -4.69
N PRO A 110 6.09 14.15 -5.84
CA PRO A 110 5.37 14.04 -7.12
C PRO A 110 5.03 12.59 -7.48
N PHE A 111 5.97 11.67 -7.28
CA PHE A 111 5.81 10.24 -7.56
C PHE A 111 4.80 9.60 -6.61
N PHE A 112 4.87 9.96 -5.33
CA PHE A 112 3.87 9.51 -4.35
C PHE A 112 2.45 9.92 -4.76
N ILE A 113 2.26 11.18 -5.14
CA ILE A 113 0.96 11.72 -5.56
C ILE A 113 0.46 11.01 -6.82
N GLU A 114 1.35 10.80 -7.80
CA GLU A 114 1.01 10.09 -9.03
C GLU A 114 0.54 8.66 -8.74
N ASP A 115 1.27 7.91 -7.92
CA ASP A 115 0.94 6.53 -7.59
C ASP A 115 -0.31 6.42 -6.73
N TYR A 116 -0.51 7.34 -5.79
CA TYR A 116 -1.74 7.43 -5.01
C TYR A 116 -2.95 7.65 -5.93
N LYS A 117 -2.86 8.59 -6.87
CA LYS A 117 -3.93 8.85 -7.86
C LYS A 117 -4.20 7.63 -8.73
N LYS A 118 -3.15 6.99 -9.26
CA LYS A 118 -3.27 5.75 -10.05
C LYS A 118 -3.97 4.66 -9.26
N LYS A 119 -3.58 4.43 -8.00
CA LYS A 119 -4.19 3.39 -7.15
C LYS A 119 -5.64 3.72 -6.80
N ARG A 120 -5.94 4.97 -6.49
CA ARG A 120 -7.32 5.43 -6.26
C ARG A 120 -8.21 5.18 -7.49
N GLN A 121 -7.70 5.44 -8.69
CA GLN A 121 -8.44 5.16 -9.93
C GLN A 121 -8.62 3.66 -10.19
N GLN A 122 -7.60 2.84 -9.89
CA GLN A 122 -7.66 1.39 -10.08
C GLN A 122 -8.66 0.69 -9.15
N GLU A 123 -8.79 1.16 -7.92
CA GLU A 123 -9.74 0.61 -6.94
C GLU A 123 -11.16 1.21 -7.09
N ARG A 124 -11.39 2.04 -8.13
CA ARG A 124 -12.71 2.57 -8.42
C ARG A 124 -13.60 1.42 -8.90
N TRP A 125 -14.71 1.23 -8.19
CA TRP A 125 -15.79 0.35 -8.59
C TRP A 125 -16.86 1.19 -9.25
N ASP A 126 -17.26 0.82 -10.47
CA ASP A 126 -18.31 1.54 -11.17
C ASP A 126 -19.64 0.90 -10.81
N LEU A 127 -20.55 1.71 -10.24
CA LEU A 127 -21.88 1.25 -9.84
C LEU A 127 -22.72 0.77 -11.03
N GLU A 128 -22.35 1.19 -12.23
CA GLU A 128 -22.92 0.72 -13.49
C GLU A 128 -22.64 -0.78 -13.73
N ASP A 129 -21.58 -1.34 -13.12
CA ASP A 129 -21.26 -2.77 -13.19
C ASP A 129 -22.16 -3.64 -12.28
N GLU A 130 -23.04 -3.05 -11.46
CA GLU A 130 -23.98 -3.80 -10.60
C GLU A 130 -25.35 -4.00 -11.25
N ALA A 131 -25.63 -3.36 -12.38
CA ALA A 131 -26.92 -3.38 -13.03
C ALA A 131 -26.81 -3.69 -14.53
N GLU A 132 -27.66 -4.57 -15.03
CA GLU A 132 -27.98 -4.62 -16.46
C GLU A 132 -28.53 -3.25 -16.92
N GLU A 133 -28.52 -2.98 -18.24
CA GLU A 133 -28.97 -1.71 -18.85
C GLU A 133 -30.41 -1.28 -18.45
N ASN A 134 -31.19 -2.21 -17.92
CA ASN A 134 -32.57 -2.09 -17.43
C ASN A 134 -32.68 -1.89 -15.89
N GLY A 135 -31.57 -1.83 -15.15
CA GLY A 135 -31.55 -1.69 -13.70
C GLY A 135 -31.69 -2.99 -12.90
N THR A 136 -31.71 -4.18 -13.53
CA THR A 136 -31.70 -5.44 -12.77
C THR A 136 -30.31 -5.75 -12.23
N PRO A 137 -30.18 -6.15 -10.95
CA PRO A 137 -28.89 -6.52 -10.38
C PRO A 137 -28.25 -7.66 -11.17
N ILE A 138 -26.96 -7.56 -11.52
CA ILE A 138 -26.23 -8.66 -12.15
C ILE A 138 -26.32 -9.88 -11.24
N ASN A 139 -26.94 -10.95 -11.75
CA ASN A 139 -27.13 -12.20 -11.01
C ASN A 139 -25.85 -13.02 -11.11
N VAL A 140 -24.87 -12.69 -10.26
CA VAL A 140 -23.69 -13.55 -10.07
C VAL A 140 -24.10 -14.71 -9.17
N GLU A 141 -23.85 -15.94 -9.60
CA GLU A 141 -24.17 -17.13 -8.82
C GLU A 141 -23.49 -17.06 -7.45
N MET A 142 -24.29 -17.15 -6.38
CA MET A 142 -23.80 -17.06 -5.01
C MET A 142 -22.72 -18.12 -4.75
N MET A 143 -21.65 -17.72 -4.05
CA MET A 143 -20.52 -18.59 -3.71
C MET A 143 -19.68 -19.10 -4.90
N SER A 144 -19.92 -18.58 -6.12
CA SER A 144 -19.03 -18.81 -7.26
C SER A 144 -17.70 -18.06 -7.11
N ASP A 145 -16.69 -18.46 -7.88
CA ASP A 145 -15.41 -17.74 -7.94
C ASP A 145 -15.58 -16.28 -8.40
N GLU A 146 -16.56 -16.05 -9.28
CA GLU A 146 -16.90 -14.71 -9.78
C GLU A 146 -17.54 -13.86 -8.68
N TYR A 147 -18.45 -14.44 -7.90
CA TYR A 147 -19.06 -13.77 -6.74
C TYR A 147 -18.00 -13.27 -5.75
N TYR A 148 -17.00 -14.10 -5.42
CA TYR A 148 -15.94 -13.68 -4.49
C TYR A 148 -15.05 -12.56 -5.02
N LYS A 149 -14.85 -12.49 -6.35
CA LYS A 149 -14.11 -11.37 -6.98
C LYS A 149 -14.88 -10.06 -6.85
N VAL A 150 -16.14 -10.07 -7.25
CA VAL A 150 -17.05 -8.89 -7.20
C VAL A 150 -17.19 -8.39 -5.77
N VAL A 151 -17.46 -9.27 -4.80
CA VAL A 151 -17.55 -8.89 -3.39
C VAL A 151 -16.23 -8.35 -2.86
N GLY A 152 -15.10 -8.95 -3.27
CA GLY A 152 -13.77 -8.49 -2.93
C GLY A 152 -13.46 -7.09 -3.44
N GLU A 153 -13.82 -6.80 -4.70
CA GLU A 153 -13.64 -5.50 -5.35
C GLU A 153 -14.52 -4.43 -4.72
N LYS A 154 -15.81 -4.70 -4.52
CA LYS A 154 -16.73 -3.80 -3.80
C LYS A 154 -16.24 -3.47 -2.39
N ARG A 155 -15.74 -4.48 -1.65
CA ARG A 155 -15.17 -4.28 -0.32
C ARG A 155 -13.96 -3.34 -0.36
N ARG A 156 -13.05 -3.53 -1.33
CA ARG A 156 -11.87 -2.66 -1.47
C ARG A 156 -12.26 -1.23 -1.85
N PHE A 157 -13.22 -1.05 -2.74
CA PHE A 157 -13.72 0.27 -3.11
C PHE A 157 -14.35 1.02 -1.92
N LEU A 158 -15.23 0.36 -1.16
CA LEU A 158 -15.82 0.95 0.05
C LEU A 158 -14.74 1.29 1.09
N GLY A 159 -13.70 0.45 1.21
CA GLY A 159 -12.52 0.73 2.01
C GLY A 159 -11.77 1.99 1.55
N MET A 160 -11.57 2.14 0.24
CA MET A 160 -10.93 3.32 -0.36
C MET A 160 -11.70 4.60 -0.05
N LEU A 161 -13.04 4.58 -0.16
CA LEU A 161 -13.89 5.72 0.20
C LEU A 161 -13.72 6.12 1.67
N LYS A 162 -13.61 5.14 2.58
CA LYS A 162 -13.33 5.40 4.00
C LYS A 162 -11.96 6.04 4.21
N ILE A 163 -10.92 5.56 3.53
CA ILE A 163 -9.57 6.16 3.59
C ILE A 163 -9.62 7.61 3.13
N ILE A 164 -10.30 7.90 2.02
CA ILE A 164 -10.46 9.26 1.49
C ILE A 164 -11.15 10.15 2.52
N GLY A 165 -12.24 9.68 3.15
CA GLY A 165 -12.92 10.41 4.22
C GLY A 165 -12.01 10.71 5.41
N TYR A 166 -11.18 9.74 5.84
CA TYR A 166 -10.22 9.97 6.91
C TYR A 166 -9.13 10.98 6.52
N LEU A 167 -8.62 10.92 5.30
CA LEU A 167 -7.63 11.88 4.79
C LEU A 167 -8.20 13.32 4.74
N TYR A 168 -9.45 13.46 4.32
CA TYR A 168 -10.17 14.74 4.35
C TYR A 168 -10.27 15.28 5.79
N ASN A 169 -10.64 14.44 6.76
CA ASN A 169 -10.77 14.83 8.16
C ASN A 169 -9.45 15.31 8.80
N ILE A 170 -8.29 14.90 8.28
CA ILE A 170 -6.97 15.31 8.78
C ILE A 170 -6.29 16.38 7.90
N ASN A 171 -7.04 17.02 7.00
CA ASN A 171 -6.55 18.01 6.04
C ASN A 171 -5.30 17.51 5.28
N ALA A 172 -5.40 16.30 4.75
CA ALA A 172 -4.34 15.66 3.96
C ALA A 172 -4.76 15.43 2.49
N LEU A 173 -5.90 15.98 2.07
CA LEU A 173 -6.39 16.01 0.69
C LEU A 173 -6.70 17.45 0.26
#